data_AF-A0A7W1L9J6-F1
#
_entry.id   AF-A0A7W1L9J6-F1
#
_cell.length_a   1.000
_cell.length_b   1.000
_cell.length_c   1.000
_cell.angle_alpha   90.00
_cell.angle_beta   90.00
_cell.angle_gamma   90.00
#
_symmetry.space_group_name_H-M   'P 1'
#
loop_
_entity.id
_entity.type
_entity.pdbx_description
1 polymer ?
#
loop_
_entity_poly.entity_id
_entity_poly.type
_entity_poly.pdbx_seq_one_letter_code
_entity_poly.pdbx_strand_id
1 'polypeptide(L)'
;MIIKKFFVLVICFGLFGNAFAQTASKNPASTRDVSPELKEKALSLLNNLVRESEQFSLPLNRISARINVADLLWESNEKQARTLFQNAVAELNTMLGQIPSEVPEAEEENYERYAILNDVKNLRNELLVTLAAHDPKFALEALQALSRKNADGLNFFEDDQALELSLAAEIAAKDPKQAYEIAKKNLENGLNYNLFSALEDIYKKDTELGTKLAQDISSKIKNKDSAISSPYDYTSNSNKMMNSSAMNTATAGSQRAGSVINVWEVQSFLDTIKKLNRQAAKDKKPNLLTDNEIKELIGILAQKYVRQPYLSSYEVSKIMPEITKYFPVQAQAIKNKIGQAEMTTLNNLMNGQAFQIEIEDKSADEILQIIEKKPVAERDELYREAAQKAFTDGAVQDAKKFYGRIKTKREYDYLDKQIDTALPLALAEKGDLSEVRQMLGKLKSPEERIEILTALAVTVANGGDKQIASNLLDEARSMYTGKMKNRKNLASILQLAQASAVLSPDQSFSFLEANINYFNDIISAAILLSEFNDYGTVKDDELRLDTVEAESYRNAPKAVQLIKNLSAADFARTVGLIEKFSRSEVRFLSRYRIAEALLDPNAEENEKNFQSNISEEQYDH
;
A
#
# COMPACT_ATOMS: atom_id res chain seq x y z
N MET A 1 -18.42 13.95 18.94
CA MET A 1 -18.27 12.54 18.51
C MET A 1 -19.53 11.91 17.88
N ILE A 2 -20.74 12.46 18.08
CA ILE A 2 -21.99 12.03 17.39
C ILE A 2 -22.25 12.81 16.09
N ILE A 3 -21.52 13.90 15.85
CA ILE A 3 -21.72 14.80 14.70
C ILE A 3 -20.79 14.48 13.50
N LYS A 4 -19.64 13.79 13.71
CA LYS A 4 -18.89 13.14 12.61
C LYS A 4 -19.66 11.98 11.96
N LYS A 5 -20.65 11.40 12.66
CA LYS A 5 -21.42 10.23 12.20
C LYS A 5 -22.55 10.57 11.23
N PHE A 6 -22.94 11.83 11.08
CA PHE A 6 -24.00 12.21 10.13
C PHE A 6 -23.47 12.41 8.70
N PHE A 7 -22.18 12.73 8.53
CA PHE A 7 -21.56 12.85 7.20
C PHE A 7 -21.02 11.52 6.65
N VAL A 8 -20.64 10.59 7.54
CA VAL A 8 -20.27 9.22 7.16
C VAL A 8 -21.49 8.42 6.66
N LEU A 9 -22.71 8.75 7.11
CA LEU A 9 -23.91 7.98 6.74
C LEU A 9 -24.47 8.24 5.33
N VAL A 10 -23.94 9.22 4.58
CA VAL A 10 -24.30 9.44 3.16
C VAL A 10 -23.16 9.04 2.21
N ILE A 11 -22.02 8.58 2.76
CA ILE A 11 -20.84 8.13 2.01
C ILE A 11 -20.53 6.64 2.32
N CYS A 12 -21.46 5.91 2.95
CA CYS A 12 -21.34 4.47 3.15
C CYS A 12 -22.21 3.69 2.15
N PHE A 13 -21.62 3.29 1.01
CA PHE A 13 -21.87 1.99 0.36
C PHE A 13 -20.81 1.76 -0.74
N GLY A 14 -19.57 1.55 -0.29
CA GLY A 14 -18.45 1.07 -1.09
C GLY A 14 -18.09 -0.39 -0.82
N LEU A 15 -19.03 -1.22 -0.38
CA LEU A 15 -18.84 -2.67 -0.44
C LEU A 15 -19.06 -3.05 -1.90
N PHE A 16 -18.00 -3.37 -2.65
CA PHE A 16 -17.92 -4.16 -3.90
C PHE A 16 -16.69 -3.83 -4.79
N GLY A 17 -15.65 -3.13 -4.32
CA GLY A 17 -14.48 -2.80 -5.15
C GLY A 17 -13.38 -3.87 -5.26
N ASN A 18 -13.25 -4.80 -4.31
CA ASN A 18 -12.01 -5.60 -4.16
C ASN A 18 -12.08 -7.05 -4.66
N ALA A 19 -13.08 -7.44 -5.46
CA ALA A 19 -13.12 -8.79 -6.04
C ALA A 19 -12.34 -8.93 -7.37
N PHE A 20 -11.90 -7.83 -7.99
CA PHE A 20 -11.21 -7.85 -9.29
C PHE A 20 -9.68 -7.69 -9.20
N ALA A 21 -9.09 -7.70 -7.99
CA ALA A 21 -7.65 -7.46 -7.82
C ALA A 21 -6.75 -8.69 -7.98
N GLN A 22 -7.30 -9.92 -8.09
CA GLN A 22 -6.48 -11.15 -8.08
C GLN A 22 -6.70 -12.17 -9.21
N THR A 23 -7.59 -11.94 -10.18
CA THR A 23 -7.42 -12.63 -11.46
C THR A 23 -6.36 -11.90 -12.25
N ALA A 24 -5.18 -12.50 -12.39
CA ALA A 24 -4.18 -12.18 -13.40
C ALA A 24 -4.76 -12.44 -14.82
N SER A 25 -5.88 -11.82 -15.13
CA SER A 25 -6.30 -11.61 -16.50
C SER A 25 -5.46 -10.45 -16.99
N LYS A 26 -4.64 -10.69 -18.00
CA LYS A 26 -4.06 -9.61 -18.79
C LYS A 26 -5.22 -8.69 -19.14
N ASN A 27 -5.28 -7.50 -18.54
CA ASN A 27 -6.03 -6.37 -19.11
C ASN A 27 -5.69 -6.33 -20.62
N PRO A 28 -6.53 -5.73 -21.47
CA PRO A 28 -6.05 -5.21 -22.73
C PRO A 28 -5.05 -4.13 -22.33
N ALA A 29 -3.82 -4.56 -22.06
CA ALA A 29 -2.68 -3.89 -22.60
C ALA A 29 -2.89 -3.89 -24.12
N SER A 30 -3.73 -2.98 -24.59
CA SER A 30 -3.16 -2.05 -25.55
C SER A 30 -2.13 -1.23 -24.78
N THR A 31 -0.99 -1.86 -24.49
CA THR A 31 0.31 -1.19 -24.51
C THR A 31 0.47 -0.77 -25.96
N ARG A 32 -0.31 0.24 -26.40
CA ARG A 32 0.14 1.08 -27.48
C ARG A 32 1.38 1.70 -26.87
N ASP A 33 2.53 1.15 -27.25
CA ASP A 33 3.81 1.71 -26.83
C ASP A 33 3.74 3.21 -27.06
N VAL A 34 4.03 3.97 -26.02
CA VAL A 34 3.96 5.43 -26.10
C VAL A 34 4.95 5.85 -27.18
N SER A 35 4.43 6.32 -28.30
CA SER A 35 5.25 6.69 -29.45
C SER A 35 6.20 7.83 -29.07
N PRO A 36 7.38 7.93 -29.70
CA PRO A 36 8.31 9.04 -29.44
C PRO A 36 7.64 10.41 -29.57
N GLU A 37 6.72 10.58 -30.53
CA GLU A 37 5.95 11.81 -30.72
C GLU A 37 5.04 12.13 -29.53
N LEU A 38 4.37 11.12 -28.96
CA LEU A 38 3.54 11.30 -27.77
C LEU A 38 4.38 11.64 -26.54
N LYS A 39 5.56 11.03 -26.41
CA LYS A 39 6.51 11.38 -25.33
C LYS A 39 6.98 12.83 -25.45
N GLU A 40 7.32 13.29 -26.65
CA GLU A 40 7.72 14.68 -26.88
C GLU A 40 6.59 15.67 -26.53
N LYS A 41 5.36 15.36 -26.95
CA LYS A 41 4.16 16.14 -26.58
C LYS A 41 3.92 16.17 -25.07
N ALA A 42 4.09 15.04 -24.39
CA ALA A 42 3.97 14.94 -22.93
C ALA A 42 5.08 15.72 -22.21
N LEU A 43 6.32 15.68 -22.69
CA LEU A 43 7.42 16.49 -22.15
C LEU A 43 7.18 17.99 -22.35
N SER A 44 6.63 18.40 -23.49
CA SER A 44 6.24 19.79 -23.71
C SER A 44 5.16 20.24 -22.71
N LEU A 45 4.16 19.37 -22.47
CA LEU A 45 3.13 19.60 -21.46
C LEU A 45 3.73 19.73 -20.06
N LEU A 46 4.64 18.82 -19.67
CA LEU A 46 5.31 18.82 -18.38
C LEU A 46 6.16 20.09 -18.16
N ASN A 47 6.86 20.57 -19.18
CA ASN A 47 7.61 21.83 -19.12
C ASN A 47 6.72 23.06 -18.89
N ASN A 48 5.48 23.05 -19.40
CA ASN A 48 4.53 24.12 -19.12
C ASN A 48 4.07 24.07 -17.66
N LEU A 49 3.85 22.86 -17.11
CA LEU A 49 3.47 22.67 -15.70
C LEU A 49 4.52 23.22 -14.73
N VAL A 50 5.81 23.24 -15.09
CA VAL A 50 6.85 23.90 -14.27
C VAL A 50 6.56 25.39 -14.05
N ARG A 51 6.02 26.09 -15.06
CA ARG A 51 5.72 27.52 -14.92
C ARG A 51 4.46 27.73 -14.11
N GLU A 52 3.50 26.83 -14.25
CA GLU A 52 2.21 26.91 -13.57
C GLU A 52 2.32 26.51 -12.10
N SER A 53 3.25 25.61 -11.74
CA SER A 53 3.51 25.27 -10.34
C SER A 53 3.94 26.47 -9.51
N GLU A 54 4.51 27.51 -10.14
CA GLU A 54 4.89 28.76 -9.49
C GLU A 54 3.73 29.76 -9.35
N GLN A 55 2.60 29.51 -10.02
CA GLN A 55 1.44 30.42 -10.03
C GLN A 55 0.45 30.15 -8.90
N PHE A 56 0.55 29.01 -8.21
CA PHE A 56 -0.25 28.75 -7.03
C PHE A 56 0.10 29.73 -5.91
N SER A 57 -0.92 30.27 -5.26
CA SER A 57 -0.81 31.18 -4.12
C SER A 57 -0.52 30.39 -2.84
N LEU A 58 -1.11 29.20 -2.70
CA LEU A 58 -0.86 28.31 -1.57
C LEU A 58 0.54 27.67 -1.64
N PRO A 59 1.39 27.85 -0.60
CA PRO A 59 2.67 27.15 -0.50
C PRO A 59 2.57 25.64 -0.64
N LEU A 60 1.51 25.04 -0.06
CA LEU A 60 1.26 23.60 -0.13
C LEU A 60 1.11 23.12 -1.58
N ASN A 61 0.32 23.85 -2.38
CA ASN A 61 0.11 23.53 -3.79
C ASN A 61 1.40 23.72 -4.59
N ARG A 62 2.17 24.79 -4.35
CA ARG A 62 3.46 25.00 -5.01
C ARG A 62 4.43 23.85 -4.72
N ILE A 63 4.57 23.45 -3.45
CA ILE A 63 5.48 22.38 -3.04
C ILE A 63 5.07 21.04 -3.68
N SER A 64 3.80 20.63 -3.56
CA SER A 64 3.29 19.39 -4.15
C SER A 64 3.46 19.38 -5.68
N ALA A 65 3.10 20.48 -6.35
CA ALA A 65 3.29 20.62 -7.79
C ALA A 65 4.76 20.49 -8.21
N ARG A 66 5.69 21.08 -7.46
CA ARG A 66 7.13 20.96 -7.74
C ARG A 66 7.64 19.54 -7.53
N ILE A 67 7.22 18.84 -6.48
CA ILE A 67 7.60 17.44 -6.21
C ILE A 67 7.18 16.57 -7.40
N ASN A 68 5.89 16.61 -7.75
CA ASN A 68 5.30 15.81 -8.82
C ASN A 68 5.94 16.12 -10.18
N VAL A 69 6.12 17.40 -10.53
CA VAL A 69 6.74 17.79 -11.80
C VAL A 69 8.23 17.43 -11.84
N ALA A 70 8.95 17.54 -10.72
CA ALA A 70 10.37 17.19 -10.65
C ALA A 70 10.59 15.68 -10.83
N ASP A 71 9.75 14.86 -10.22
CA ASP A 71 9.77 13.40 -10.34
C ASP A 71 9.77 12.95 -11.80
N LEU A 72 8.76 13.39 -12.56
CA LEU A 72 8.63 13.06 -13.98
C LEU A 72 9.70 13.70 -14.87
N LEU A 73 10.24 14.86 -14.47
CA LEU A 73 11.27 15.54 -15.26
C LEU A 73 12.64 14.90 -15.12
N TRP A 74 12.92 14.15 -14.05
CA TRP A 74 14.27 13.73 -13.68
C TRP A 74 15.05 13.08 -14.83
N GLU A 75 14.45 12.09 -15.49
CA GLU A 75 15.08 11.36 -16.61
C GLU A 75 15.33 12.22 -17.85
N SER A 76 14.53 13.26 -18.07
CA SER A 76 14.61 14.11 -19.27
C SER A 76 15.45 15.38 -19.05
N ASN A 77 15.45 15.91 -17.82
CA ASN A 77 16.11 17.14 -17.44
C ASN A 77 16.42 17.18 -15.93
N GLU A 78 17.37 16.34 -15.51
CA GLU A 78 17.81 16.23 -14.11
C GLU A 78 18.12 17.59 -13.48
N LYS A 79 18.77 18.50 -14.21
CA LYS A 79 19.14 19.82 -13.68
C LYS A 79 17.92 20.61 -13.24
N GLN A 80 16.87 20.65 -14.06
CA GLN A 80 15.65 21.38 -13.74
C GLN A 80 14.86 20.66 -12.64
N ALA A 81 14.77 19.33 -12.67
CA ALA A 81 14.16 18.53 -11.62
C ALA A 81 14.84 18.79 -10.25
N ARG A 82 16.17 18.76 -10.20
CA ARG A 82 16.95 19.07 -8.99
C ARG A 82 16.67 20.49 -8.49
N THR A 83 16.55 21.49 -9.37
CA THR A 83 16.16 22.85 -8.97
C THR A 83 14.76 22.90 -8.36
N LEU A 84 13.79 22.16 -8.92
CA LEU A 84 12.44 22.10 -8.37
C LEU A 84 12.41 21.44 -6.98
N PHE A 85 13.14 20.33 -6.79
CA PHE A 85 13.31 19.72 -5.47
C PHE A 85 13.99 20.66 -4.46
N GLN A 86 15.05 21.38 -4.86
CA GLN A 86 15.70 22.37 -4.00
C GLN A 86 14.73 23.49 -3.57
N ASN A 87 13.91 23.98 -4.50
CA ASN A 87 12.89 24.99 -4.20
C ASN A 87 11.82 24.43 -3.26
N ALA A 88 11.40 23.18 -3.45
CA ALA A 88 10.47 22.50 -2.54
C ALA A 88 11.04 22.36 -1.12
N VAL A 89 12.31 21.93 -0.98
CA VAL A 89 13.02 21.86 0.32
C VAL A 89 13.07 23.24 0.99
N ALA A 90 13.45 24.28 0.25
CA ALA A 90 13.58 25.63 0.79
C ALA A 90 12.23 26.20 1.29
N GLU A 91 11.16 26.01 0.52
CA GLU A 91 9.83 26.49 0.90
C GLU A 91 9.26 25.69 2.07
N LEU A 92 9.42 24.37 2.08
CA LEU A 92 9.01 23.51 3.18
C LEU A 92 9.76 23.84 4.48
N ASN A 93 11.06 24.13 4.39
CA ASN A 93 11.86 24.60 5.53
C ASN A 93 11.37 25.96 6.06
N THR A 94 10.87 26.83 5.18
CA THR A 94 10.26 28.11 5.56
C THR A 94 8.95 27.88 6.30
N MET A 95 8.07 27.01 5.81
CA MET A 95 6.83 26.63 6.50
C MET A 95 7.11 26.02 7.87
N LEU A 96 8.08 25.10 7.94
CA LEU A 96 8.50 24.47 9.18
C LEU A 96 9.05 25.49 10.19
N GLY A 97 9.71 26.56 9.74
CA GLY A 97 10.17 27.65 10.59
C GLY A 97 9.06 28.54 11.17
N GLN A 98 7.85 28.48 10.61
CA GLN A 98 6.68 29.22 11.10
C GLN A 98 5.92 28.47 12.20
N ILE A 99 6.19 27.16 12.38
CA ILE A 99 5.53 26.35 13.41
C ILE A 99 6.15 26.67 14.79
N PRO A 100 5.35 27.11 15.78
CA PRO A 100 5.87 27.36 17.12
C PRO A 100 6.50 26.12 17.76
N SER A 101 7.67 26.30 18.38
CA SER A 101 8.40 25.24 19.10
C SER A 101 7.67 24.74 20.35
N GLU A 102 6.87 25.62 20.96
CA GLU A 102 6.02 25.32 22.11
C GLU A 102 4.58 25.05 21.66
N VAL A 103 3.86 24.24 22.43
CA VAL A 103 2.44 23.97 22.21
C VAL A 103 1.64 25.15 22.78
N PRO A 104 0.86 25.90 21.97
CA PRO A 104 0.05 26.99 22.48
C PRO A 104 -0.94 26.54 23.55
N GLU A 105 -1.19 27.38 24.55
CA GLU A 105 -2.19 27.12 25.59
C GLU A 105 -3.62 27.22 25.03
N ALA A 106 -3.84 28.12 24.07
CA ALA A 106 -5.13 28.28 23.42
C ALA A 106 -5.44 27.09 22.50
N GLU A 107 -6.62 26.48 22.66
CA GLU A 107 -7.02 25.30 21.89
C GLU A 107 -7.07 25.56 20.37
N GLU A 108 -7.52 26.75 19.96
CA GLU A 108 -7.62 27.17 18.56
C GLU A 108 -6.23 27.29 17.91
N GLU A 109 -5.32 28.02 18.55
CA GLU A 109 -3.93 28.16 18.08
C GLU A 109 -3.19 26.81 18.07
N ASN A 110 -3.49 25.93 19.03
CA ASN A 110 -2.94 24.58 19.06
C ASN A 110 -3.50 23.71 17.91
N TYR A 111 -4.79 23.84 17.58
CA TYR A 111 -5.40 23.16 16.45
C TYR A 111 -4.77 23.60 15.12
N GLU A 112 -4.62 24.91 14.91
CA GLU A 112 -3.94 25.45 13.72
C GLU A 112 -2.49 24.98 13.62
N ARG A 113 -1.75 25.03 14.73
CA ARG A 113 -0.38 24.50 14.80
C ARG A 113 -0.33 23.02 14.40
N TYR A 114 -1.27 22.22 14.92
CA TYR A 114 -1.35 20.79 14.60
C TYR A 114 -1.64 20.55 13.12
N ALA A 115 -2.58 21.30 12.54
CA ALA A 115 -2.93 21.20 11.13
C ALA A 115 -1.73 21.51 10.21
N ILE A 116 -1.02 22.63 10.48
CA ILE A 116 0.18 23.02 9.71
C ILE A 116 1.29 21.98 9.87
N LEU A 117 1.50 21.46 11.09
CA LEU A 117 2.49 20.42 11.34
C LEU A 117 2.19 19.14 10.55
N ASN A 118 0.92 18.74 10.48
CA ASN A 118 0.50 17.58 9.70
C ASN A 118 0.73 17.78 8.20
N ASP A 119 0.41 18.97 7.68
CA ASP A 119 0.67 19.32 6.28
C ASP A 119 2.17 19.27 5.94
N VAL A 120 3.01 19.85 6.81
CA VAL A 120 4.47 19.82 6.65
C VAL A 120 4.99 18.38 6.75
N LYS A 121 4.47 17.56 7.68
CA LYS A 121 4.86 16.15 7.81
C LYS A 121 4.57 15.38 6.52
N ASN A 122 3.39 15.55 5.93
CA ASN A 122 2.97 14.85 4.72
C ASN A 122 3.82 15.24 3.52
N LEU A 123 3.96 16.53 3.23
CA LEU A 123 4.79 17.03 2.11
C LEU A 123 6.26 16.68 2.28
N ARG A 124 6.76 16.70 3.53
CA ARG A 124 8.13 16.25 3.83
C ARG A 124 8.32 14.79 3.47
N ASN A 125 7.40 13.93 3.85
CA ASN A 125 7.50 12.50 3.56
C ASN A 125 7.45 12.24 2.04
N GLU A 126 6.49 12.85 1.35
CA GLU A 126 6.35 12.77 -0.11
C GLU A 126 7.64 13.22 -0.81
N LEU A 127 8.14 14.43 -0.49
CA LEU A 127 9.38 14.97 -1.03
C LEU A 127 10.57 14.02 -0.85
N LEU A 128 10.75 13.48 0.36
CA LEU A 128 11.91 12.66 0.69
C LEU A 128 11.85 11.30 0.02
N VAL A 129 10.68 10.66 -0.03
CA VAL A 129 10.49 9.37 -0.70
C VAL A 129 10.70 9.52 -2.21
N THR A 130 10.07 10.52 -2.82
CA THR A 130 10.20 10.79 -4.27
C THR A 130 11.63 11.14 -4.63
N LEU A 131 12.29 12.01 -3.85
CA LEU A 131 13.68 12.36 -4.10
C LEU A 131 14.63 11.18 -3.91
N ALA A 132 14.35 10.28 -2.97
CA ALA A 132 15.18 9.11 -2.71
C ALA A 132 15.21 8.12 -3.88
N ALA A 133 14.10 7.96 -4.61
CA ALA A 133 14.05 7.11 -5.79
C ALA A 133 15.09 7.53 -6.85
N HIS A 134 15.44 8.81 -6.88
CA HIS A 134 16.32 9.41 -7.88
C HIS A 134 17.74 9.66 -7.35
N ASP A 135 17.84 10.35 -6.21
CA ASP A 135 19.09 10.72 -5.56
C ASP A 135 18.98 10.53 -4.02
N PRO A 136 19.26 9.31 -3.53
CA PRO A 136 19.23 8.99 -2.10
C PRO A 136 20.15 9.88 -1.25
N LYS A 137 21.26 10.40 -1.82
CA LYS A 137 22.17 11.30 -1.09
C LYS A 137 21.55 12.67 -0.92
N PHE A 138 20.95 13.22 -1.97
CA PHE A 138 20.24 14.48 -1.87
C PHE A 138 18.99 14.35 -0.97
N ALA A 139 18.28 13.23 -1.01
CA ALA A 139 17.19 12.95 -0.07
C ALA A 139 17.67 12.96 1.40
N LEU A 140 18.84 12.39 1.69
CA LEU A 140 19.44 12.43 3.04
C LEU A 140 19.81 13.85 3.46
N GLU A 141 20.40 14.65 2.57
CA GLU A 141 20.70 16.06 2.83
C GLU A 141 19.43 16.87 3.09
N ALA A 142 18.37 16.63 2.31
CA ALA A 142 17.06 17.23 2.50
C ALA A 142 16.43 16.81 3.83
N LEU A 143 16.50 15.52 4.21
CA LEU A 143 16.01 15.00 5.48
C LEU A 143 16.66 15.77 6.64
N GLN A 144 17.98 15.92 6.62
CA GLN A 144 18.76 16.62 7.63
C GLN A 144 18.44 18.12 7.68
N ALA A 145 18.31 18.77 6.52
CA ALA A 145 17.93 20.19 6.43
C ALA A 145 16.54 20.46 7.00
N LEU A 146 15.62 19.49 6.85
CA LEU A 146 14.24 19.56 7.28
C LEU A 146 14.01 18.96 8.68
N SER A 147 15.05 18.48 9.38
CA SER A 147 14.92 18.02 10.76
C SER A 147 14.79 19.21 11.73
N ARG A 148 13.90 19.05 12.71
CA ARG A 148 13.68 20.03 13.78
C ARG A 148 13.45 19.35 15.12
N LYS A 149 13.84 20.05 16.18
CA LYS A 149 13.59 19.66 17.57
C LYS A 149 12.66 20.67 18.24
N ASN A 150 11.74 20.18 19.06
CA ASN A 150 10.86 21.00 19.89
C ASN A 150 11.63 21.62 21.07
N ALA A 151 10.94 22.42 21.88
CA ALA A 151 11.53 23.07 23.05
C ALA A 151 12.18 22.08 24.05
N ASP A 152 11.65 20.85 24.14
CA ASP A 152 12.17 19.77 24.99
C ASP A 152 13.36 19.02 24.35
N GLY A 153 13.82 19.43 23.17
CA GLY A 153 14.90 18.78 22.44
C GLY A 153 14.52 17.47 21.74
N LEU A 154 13.23 17.13 21.70
CA LEU A 154 12.67 15.97 21.00
C LEU A 154 12.46 16.30 19.52
N ASN A 155 12.63 15.31 18.65
CA ASN A 155 12.39 15.51 17.22
C ASN A 155 10.90 15.78 16.98
N PHE A 156 10.60 16.76 16.12
CA PHE A 156 9.23 17.02 15.65
C PHE A 156 8.66 15.83 14.86
N PHE A 157 9.54 15.05 14.22
CA PHE A 157 9.18 13.91 13.39
C PHE A 157 9.78 12.65 14.02
N GLU A 158 8.94 11.88 14.72
CA GLU A 158 9.36 10.65 15.40
C GLU A 158 9.88 9.59 14.41
N ASP A 159 9.38 9.61 13.17
CA ASP A 159 9.68 8.64 12.11
C ASP A 159 11.00 8.93 11.36
N ASP A 160 11.71 10.03 11.69
CA ASP A 160 12.95 10.43 11.00
C ASP A 160 14.01 9.34 11.01
N GLN A 161 14.11 8.60 12.10
CA GLN A 161 15.05 7.49 12.24
C GLN A 161 14.75 6.36 11.26
N ALA A 162 13.47 6.02 11.13
CA ALA A 162 13.01 4.97 10.22
C ALA A 162 13.28 5.39 8.77
N LEU A 163 13.03 6.65 8.43
CA LEU A 163 13.27 7.19 7.10
C LEU A 163 14.77 7.28 6.77
N GLU A 164 15.62 7.75 7.70
CA GLU A 164 17.08 7.80 7.52
C GLU A 164 17.66 6.40 7.21
N LEU A 165 17.15 5.36 7.88
CA LEU A 165 17.54 3.96 7.62
C LEU A 165 17.03 3.41 6.29
N SER A 166 15.81 3.78 5.88
CA SER A 166 15.29 3.45 4.55
C SER A 166 16.17 4.05 3.45
N LEU A 167 16.57 5.31 3.62
CA LEU A 167 17.51 5.98 2.70
C LEU A 167 18.88 5.30 2.71
N ALA A 168 19.37 4.87 3.88
CA ALA A 168 20.64 4.15 3.98
C ALA A 168 20.62 2.84 3.16
N ALA A 169 19.50 2.10 3.19
CA ALA A 169 19.32 0.89 2.40
C ALA A 169 19.44 1.18 0.88
N GLU A 170 18.79 2.25 0.40
CA GLU A 170 18.90 2.69 -0.99
C GLU A 170 20.30 3.18 -1.36
N ILE A 171 20.94 3.96 -0.47
CA ILE A 171 22.33 4.43 -0.63
C ILE A 171 23.29 3.24 -0.75
N ALA A 172 23.05 2.14 -0.05
CA ALA A 172 23.95 0.98 -0.03
C ALA A 172 24.22 0.42 -1.43
N ALA A 173 23.27 0.60 -2.37
CA ALA A 173 23.44 0.17 -3.76
C ALA A 173 24.60 0.86 -4.50
N LYS A 174 24.92 2.10 -4.11
CA LYS A 174 25.95 2.98 -4.71
C LYS A 174 27.13 3.25 -3.76
N ASP A 175 26.88 3.36 -2.45
CA ASP A 175 27.84 3.74 -1.42
C ASP A 175 27.59 2.95 -0.10
N PRO A 176 27.98 1.66 -0.06
CA PRO A 176 27.73 0.81 1.10
C PRO A 176 28.45 1.29 2.37
N LYS A 177 29.53 2.07 2.24
CA LYS A 177 30.24 2.65 3.39
C LYS A 177 29.40 3.75 4.05
N GLN A 178 28.84 4.67 3.27
CA GLN A 178 27.96 5.70 3.80
C GLN A 178 26.72 5.07 4.45
N ALA A 179 26.13 4.06 3.79
CA ALA A 179 25.01 3.30 4.36
C ALA A 179 25.34 2.63 5.70
N TYR A 180 26.52 2.02 5.82
CA TYR A 180 27.00 1.43 7.08
C TYR A 180 27.11 2.47 8.20
N GLU A 181 27.69 3.65 7.95
CA GLU A 181 27.83 4.69 8.98
C GLU A 181 26.45 5.20 9.45
N ILE A 182 25.49 5.35 8.53
CA ILE A 182 24.11 5.73 8.88
C ILE A 182 23.46 4.63 9.74
N ALA A 183 23.56 3.36 9.31
CA ALA A 183 23.01 2.23 10.04
C ALA A 183 23.62 2.11 11.46
N LYS A 184 24.94 2.31 11.56
CA LYS A 184 25.67 2.26 12.83
C LYS A 184 25.26 3.39 13.79
N LYS A 185 25.16 4.63 13.29
CA LYS A 185 24.65 5.76 14.08
C LYS A 185 23.23 5.48 14.58
N ASN A 186 22.39 4.90 13.74
CA ASN A 186 21.01 4.58 14.09
C ASN A 186 20.89 3.43 15.11
N LEU A 187 21.81 2.46 15.10
CA LEU A 187 21.91 1.38 16.08
C LEU A 187 22.17 1.91 17.52
N GLU A 188 22.72 3.12 17.67
CA GLU A 188 22.87 3.75 19.00
C GLU A 188 21.50 3.96 19.67
N ASN A 189 20.47 4.28 18.88
CA ASN A 189 19.12 4.62 19.32
C ASN A 189 18.15 3.42 19.43
N GLY A 190 18.62 2.19 19.15
CA GLY A 190 17.81 0.97 19.29
C GLY A 190 17.85 0.08 18.04
N LEU A 191 16.96 -0.92 18.02
CA LEU A 191 16.74 -1.78 16.85
C LEU A 191 15.39 -1.45 16.23
N ASN A 192 15.30 -1.57 14.91
CA ASN A 192 14.04 -1.53 14.18
C ASN A 192 14.19 -2.33 12.88
N TYR A 193 13.07 -2.60 12.22
CA TYR A 193 13.04 -3.39 10.98
C TYR A 193 13.86 -2.78 9.84
N ASN A 194 13.90 -1.45 9.74
CA ASN A 194 14.62 -0.76 8.67
C ASN A 194 16.14 -0.93 8.80
N LEU A 195 16.65 -1.11 10.01
CA LEU A 195 18.05 -1.45 10.24
C LEU A 195 18.40 -2.84 9.66
N PHE A 196 17.45 -3.79 9.70
CA PHE A 196 17.66 -5.12 9.12
C PHE A 196 17.58 -5.08 7.59
N SER A 197 16.70 -4.25 7.02
CA SER A 197 16.69 -4.00 5.57
C SER A 197 18.02 -3.41 5.09
N ALA A 198 18.51 -2.37 5.78
CA ALA A 198 19.82 -1.79 5.48
C ALA A 198 20.96 -2.83 5.60
N LEU A 199 20.91 -3.71 6.60
CA LEU A 199 21.85 -4.83 6.72
C LEU A 199 21.82 -5.76 5.49
N GLU A 200 20.63 -6.16 5.02
CA GLU A 200 20.49 -7.01 3.84
C GLU A 200 21.11 -6.37 2.59
N ASP A 201 20.80 -5.09 2.35
CA ASP A 201 21.27 -4.36 1.16
C ASP A 201 22.77 -4.04 1.23
N ILE A 202 23.27 -3.64 2.39
CA ILE A 202 24.71 -3.48 2.62
C ILE A 202 25.41 -4.82 2.39
N TYR A 203 24.94 -5.93 2.96
CA TYR A 203 25.59 -7.24 2.78
C TYR A 203 25.62 -7.71 1.32
N LYS A 204 24.52 -7.48 0.60
CA LYS A 204 24.40 -7.81 -0.83
C LYS A 204 25.44 -7.05 -1.67
N LYS A 205 25.80 -5.83 -1.28
CA LYS A 205 26.72 -4.94 -2.02
C LYS A 205 28.16 -5.05 -1.51
N ASP A 206 28.34 -5.11 -0.21
CA ASP A 206 29.60 -5.24 0.51
C ASP A 206 29.45 -6.24 1.66
N THR A 207 29.94 -7.46 1.43
CA THR A 207 29.85 -8.57 2.37
C THR A 207 30.61 -8.31 3.68
N GLU A 208 31.72 -7.56 3.64
CA GLU A 208 32.52 -7.26 4.83
C GLU A 208 31.78 -6.27 5.74
N LEU A 209 31.29 -5.17 5.16
CA LEU A 209 30.51 -4.18 5.90
C LEU A 209 29.19 -4.75 6.42
N GLY A 210 28.50 -5.58 5.63
CA GLY A 210 27.29 -6.26 6.08
C GLY A 210 27.56 -7.23 7.25
N THR A 211 28.65 -8.00 7.18
CA THR A 211 29.05 -8.89 8.28
C THR A 211 29.38 -8.08 9.54
N LYS A 212 30.09 -6.96 9.39
CA LYS A 212 30.41 -6.06 10.50
C LYS A 212 29.16 -5.47 11.15
N LEU A 213 28.19 -5.02 10.36
CA LEU A 213 26.92 -4.51 10.88
C LEU A 213 26.12 -5.59 11.62
N ALA A 214 26.09 -6.83 11.11
CA ALA A 214 25.47 -7.95 11.82
C ALA A 214 26.12 -8.22 13.18
N GLN A 215 27.45 -8.12 13.25
CA GLN A 215 28.21 -8.26 14.51
C GLN A 215 27.93 -7.10 15.48
N ASP A 216 27.84 -5.87 14.97
CA ASP A 216 27.49 -4.68 15.77
C ASP A 216 26.08 -4.82 16.38
N ILE A 217 25.09 -5.25 15.59
CA ILE A 217 23.71 -5.52 16.04
C ILE A 217 23.68 -6.65 17.08
N SER A 218 24.34 -7.77 16.80
CA SER A 218 24.45 -8.91 17.73
C SER A 218 25.05 -8.48 19.06
N SER A 219 26.12 -7.67 19.02
CA SER A 219 26.77 -7.14 20.22
C SER A 219 25.83 -6.22 21.01
N LYS A 220 25.05 -5.36 20.35
CA LYS A 220 24.04 -4.52 21.00
C LYS A 220 22.99 -5.36 21.73
N ILE A 221 22.47 -6.41 21.09
CA ILE A 221 21.48 -7.32 21.71
C ILE A 221 22.07 -7.99 22.94
N LYS A 222 23.28 -8.55 22.85
CA LYS A 222 23.96 -9.21 23.97
C LYS A 222 24.21 -8.27 25.14
N ASN A 223 24.62 -7.03 24.87
CA ASN A 223 24.87 -6.01 25.90
C ASN A 223 23.59 -5.50 26.58
N LYS A 224 22.41 -5.79 26.01
CA LYS A 224 21.09 -5.35 26.48
C LYS A 224 20.17 -6.53 26.79
N ASP A 225 20.71 -7.73 26.97
CA ASP A 225 19.96 -8.98 27.17
C ASP A 225 18.89 -8.89 28.28
N SER A 226 19.23 -8.25 29.39
CA SER A 226 18.39 -8.01 30.56
C SER A 226 17.35 -6.91 30.36
N ALA A 227 17.49 -6.10 29.32
CA ALA A 227 16.59 -5.00 28.95
C ALA A 227 15.70 -5.32 27.74
N ILE A 228 15.65 -6.60 27.30
CA ILE A 228 14.75 -7.01 26.23
C ILE A 228 13.31 -7.02 26.75
N SER A 229 12.43 -6.24 26.10
CA SER A 229 11.01 -6.12 26.42
C SER A 229 10.13 -7.03 25.57
N SER A 230 8.97 -7.38 26.12
CA SER A 230 7.86 -7.97 25.41
C SER A 230 6.61 -7.11 25.64
N PRO A 231 5.73 -6.93 24.63
CA PRO A 231 4.40 -6.35 24.83
C PRO A 231 3.58 -7.05 25.94
N TYR A 232 3.93 -8.30 26.27
CA TYR A 232 3.28 -9.11 27.31
C TYR A 232 4.00 -9.06 28.68
N ASP A 233 4.95 -8.14 28.87
CA ASP A 233 5.61 -7.90 30.16
C ASP A 233 4.68 -7.23 31.20
N TYR A 234 3.60 -6.56 30.76
CA TYR A 234 2.68 -5.85 31.64
C TYR A 234 1.52 -6.75 32.16
N THR A 235 1.26 -6.66 33.47
CA THR A 235 0.44 -7.59 34.27
C THR A 235 -1.06 -7.67 33.93
N SER A 236 -1.61 -8.91 33.91
CA SER A 236 -2.98 -9.40 34.26
C SER A 236 -4.27 -8.69 33.83
N ASN A 237 -4.28 -7.46 33.31
CA ASN A 237 -5.52 -6.84 32.81
C ASN A 237 -5.66 -7.09 31.31
N SER A 238 -5.99 -8.33 30.97
CA SER A 238 -6.36 -8.79 29.62
C SER A 238 -7.43 -7.92 28.95
N ASN A 239 -8.25 -7.19 29.73
CA ASN A 239 -9.27 -6.28 29.20
C ASN A 239 -8.77 -4.90 28.76
N LYS A 240 -7.55 -4.48 29.11
CA LYS A 240 -7.00 -3.19 28.64
C LYS A 240 -6.23 -3.30 27.33
N MET A 241 -5.81 -4.49 26.91
CA MET A 241 -4.93 -4.67 25.74
C MET A 241 -5.67 -4.99 24.43
N MET A 242 -6.97 -5.34 24.50
CA MET A 242 -7.82 -5.45 23.30
C MET A 242 -8.28 -4.09 22.74
N ASN A 243 -8.00 -2.99 23.44
CA ASN A 243 -8.13 -1.65 22.85
C ASN A 243 -6.80 -1.27 22.19
N SER A 244 -6.80 -1.12 20.87
CA SER A 244 -5.67 -0.66 20.05
C SER A 244 -5.01 0.63 20.57
N SER A 245 -5.80 1.48 21.24
CA SER A 245 -5.33 2.70 21.90
C SER A 245 -4.38 2.46 23.09
N ALA A 246 -4.50 1.34 23.80
CA ALA A 246 -3.59 1.00 24.90
C ALA A 246 -2.24 0.49 24.39
N MET A 247 -2.22 -0.24 23.27
CA MET A 247 -0.99 -0.58 22.54
C MET A 247 -0.24 0.70 22.16
N ASN A 248 -0.92 1.68 21.55
CA ASN A 248 -0.28 2.94 21.19
C ASN A 248 0.27 3.73 22.38
N THR A 249 -0.42 3.74 23.54
CA THR A 249 0.09 4.45 24.74
C THR A 249 1.22 3.72 25.49
N ALA A 250 1.25 2.39 25.48
CA ALA A 250 2.37 1.63 26.04
C ALA A 250 3.61 1.73 25.14
N THR A 251 3.40 1.72 23.82
CA THR A 251 4.44 1.99 22.82
C THR A 251 4.96 3.42 22.94
N ALA A 252 4.08 4.43 23.14
CA ALA A 252 4.47 5.82 23.39
C ALA A 252 5.24 6.01 24.70
N GLY A 253 4.93 5.23 25.74
CA GLY A 253 5.68 5.19 27.00
C GLY A 253 7.07 4.54 26.85
N SER A 254 7.21 3.53 25.99
CA SER A 254 8.49 2.89 25.67
C SER A 254 9.32 3.63 24.61
N GLN A 255 8.67 4.39 23.71
CA GLN A 255 9.33 5.30 22.76
C GLN A 255 10.04 6.47 23.47
N ARG A 256 9.66 6.78 24.73
CA ARG A 256 10.38 7.73 25.59
C ARG A 256 11.81 7.28 25.96
N ALA A 257 12.17 6.03 25.69
CA ALA A 257 13.53 5.54 25.89
C ALA A 257 13.98 4.75 24.65
N GLY A 258 14.62 5.42 23.69
CA GLY A 258 15.31 4.84 22.52
C GLY A 258 16.48 3.91 22.88
N SER A 259 16.21 2.90 23.71
CA SER A 259 17.20 2.02 24.35
C SER A 259 16.66 0.65 24.75
N VAL A 260 15.35 0.41 24.60
CA VAL A 260 14.70 -0.88 24.89
C VAL A 260 14.61 -1.68 23.60
N ILE A 261 15.08 -2.92 23.62
CA ILE A 261 15.02 -3.85 22.48
C ILE A 261 13.82 -4.77 22.69
N ASN A 262 12.96 -4.94 21.68
CA ASN A 262 11.82 -5.85 21.79
C ASN A 262 12.16 -7.29 21.34
N VAL A 263 11.49 -8.27 21.93
CA VAL A 263 11.62 -9.70 21.55
C VAL A 263 11.37 -9.95 20.06
N TRP A 264 10.41 -9.23 19.45
CA TRP A 264 10.11 -9.36 18.02
C TRP A 264 11.22 -8.78 17.14
N GLU A 265 11.96 -7.75 17.59
CA GLU A 265 13.13 -7.20 16.88
C GLU A 265 14.25 -8.25 16.85
N VAL A 266 14.49 -8.93 17.97
CA VAL A 266 15.49 -10.00 18.06
C VAL A 266 15.11 -11.20 17.20
N GLN A 267 13.83 -11.61 17.22
CA GLN A 267 13.33 -12.67 16.33
C GLN A 267 13.53 -12.31 14.86
N SER A 268 13.17 -11.09 14.47
CA SER A 268 13.29 -10.60 13.10
C SER A 268 14.75 -10.54 12.64
N PHE A 269 15.65 -10.08 13.52
CA PHE A 269 17.09 -10.13 13.27
C PHE A 269 17.59 -11.56 13.06
N LEU A 270 17.17 -12.52 13.90
CA LEU A 270 17.52 -13.93 13.76
C LEU A 270 17.05 -14.51 12.41
N ASP A 271 15.84 -14.17 11.98
CA ASP A 271 15.30 -14.63 10.70
C ASP A 271 16.07 -14.03 9.51
N THR A 272 16.39 -12.72 9.57
CA THR A 272 17.26 -12.06 8.59
C THR A 272 18.65 -12.72 8.53
N ILE A 273 19.29 -12.99 9.67
CA ILE A 273 20.60 -13.66 9.71
C ILE A 273 20.53 -15.08 9.14
N LYS A 274 19.51 -15.88 9.49
CA LYS A 274 19.33 -17.23 8.92
C LYS A 274 19.16 -17.18 7.41
N LYS A 275 18.36 -16.22 6.90
CA LYS A 275 18.18 -15.98 5.47
C LYS A 275 19.51 -15.64 4.79
N LEU A 276 20.26 -14.68 5.34
CA LEU A 276 21.54 -14.24 4.80
C LEU A 276 22.63 -15.32 4.89
N ASN A 277 22.69 -16.13 5.96
CA ASN A 277 23.61 -17.26 6.06
C ASN A 277 23.29 -18.37 5.03
N ARG A 278 22.01 -18.65 4.77
CA ARG A 278 21.62 -19.58 3.69
C ARG A 278 22.08 -19.05 2.33
N GLN A 279 21.97 -17.74 2.10
CA GLN A 279 22.46 -17.09 0.90
C GLN A 279 23.99 -17.17 0.81
N ALA A 280 24.69 -16.85 1.90
CA ALA A 280 26.15 -16.95 1.99
C ALA A 280 26.63 -18.37 1.66
N ALA A 281 25.98 -19.40 2.18
CA ALA A 281 26.30 -20.80 1.89
C ALA A 281 26.13 -21.15 0.40
N LYS A 282 25.06 -20.66 -0.25
CA LYS A 282 24.86 -20.81 -1.70
C LYS A 282 25.97 -20.12 -2.49
N ASP A 283 26.36 -18.93 -2.04
CA ASP A 283 27.40 -18.10 -2.67
C ASP A 283 28.83 -18.50 -2.26
N LYS A 284 28.99 -19.57 -1.45
CA LYS A 284 30.27 -20.03 -0.88
C LYS A 284 31.02 -18.95 -0.08
N LYS A 285 30.28 -18.03 0.54
CA LYS A 285 30.77 -16.99 1.44
C LYS A 285 30.70 -17.46 2.91
N PRO A 286 31.52 -16.90 3.81
CA PRO A 286 31.38 -17.17 5.24
C PRO A 286 30.02 -16.68 5.76
N ASN A 287 29.53 -17.35 6.80
CA ASN A 287 28.33 -16.93 7.51
C ASN A 287 28.56 -15.56 8.17
N LEU A 288 27.52 -14.73 8.22
CA LEU A 288 27.54 -13.43 8.88
C LEU A 288 27.70 -13.60 10.40
N LEU A 289 26.91 -14.53 10.96
CA LEU A 289 27.04 -15.01 12.33
C LEU A 289 27.20 -16.53 12.32
N THR A 290 28.06 -17.05 13.18
CA THR A 290 28.26 -18.48 13.40
C THR A 290 27.04 -19.15 14.05
N ASP A 291 26.92 -20.47 13.90
CA ASP A 291 25.85 -21.24 14.56
C ASP A 291 25.86 -21.07 16.08
N ASN A 292 27.05 -20.88 16.68
CA ASN A 292 27.19 -20.63 18.11
C ASN A 292 26.63 -19.26 18.50
N GLU A 293 26.88 -18.21 17.71
CA GLU A 293 26.32 -16.88 17.95
C GLU A 293 24.79 -16.85 17.77
N ILE A 294 24.27 -17.55 16.75
CA ILE A 294 22.82 -17.72 16.56
C ILE A 294 22.22 -18.45 17.76
N LYS A 295 22.85 -19.54 18.20
CA LYS A 295 22.41 -20.30 19.38
C LYS A 295 22.40 -19.44 20.63
N GLU A 296 23.39 -18.58 20.82
CA GLU A 296 23.46 -17.67 21.96
C GLU A 296 22.27 -16.69 21.98
N LEU A 297 21.95 -16.07 20.84
CA LEU A 297 20.79 -15.16 20.70
C LEU A 297 19.45 -15.88 20.95
N ILE A 298 19.30 -17.12 20.46
CA ILE A 298 18.13 -17.96 20.77
C ILE A 298 18.06 -18.26 22.28
N GLY A 299 19.20 -18.47 22.92
CA GLY A 299 19.30 -18.68 24.37
C GLY A 299 18.82 -17.47 25.16
N ILE A 300 19.14 -16.26 24.71
CA ILE A 300 18.65 -15.01 25.30
C ILE A 300 17.11 -14.95 25.23
N LEU A 301 16.52 -15.20 24.06
CA LEU A 301 15.06 -15.25 23.90
C LEU A 301 14.41 -16.34 24.77
N ALA A 302 14.99 -17.54 24.79
CA ALA A 302 14.48 -18.64 25.62
C ALA A 302 14.47 -18.26 27.10
N GLN A 303 15.54 -17.64 27.60
CA GLN A 303 15.60 -17.16 28.98
C GLN A 303 14.60 -16.03 29.25
N LYS A 304 14.42 -15.10 28.30
CA LYS A 304 13.41 -14.04 28.39
C LYS A 304 12.00 -14.63 28.55
N TYR A 305 11.59 -15.56 27.69
CA TYR A 305 10.27 -16.20 27.80
C TYR A 305 10.11 -16.99 29.11
N VAL A 306 11.16 -17.66 29.58
CA VAL A 306 11.16 -18.35 30.89
C VAL A 306 11.03 -17.37 32.07
N ARG A 307 11.44 -16.11 31.94
CA ARG A 307 11.28 -15.08 32.98
C ARG A 307 9.96 -14.30 32.86
N GLN A 308 9.37 -14.26 31.66
CA GLN A 308 8.16 -13.49 31.38
C GLN A 308 6.95 -13.99 32.18
N PRO A 309 6.13 -13.11 32.79
CA PRO A 309 4.98 -13.53 33.59
C PRO A 309 3.85 -14.13 32.76
N TYR A 310 3.64 -13.63 31.54
CA TYR A 310 2.60 -14.09 30.61
C TYR A 310 3.22 -14.40 29.25
N LEU A 311 2.72 -15.42 28.55
CA LEU A 311 3.17 -15.80 27.22
C LEU A 311 1.97 -15.99 26.31
N SER A 312 2.06 -15.46 25.09
CA SER A 312 1.10 -15.72 24.03
C SER A 312 1.62 -16.84 23.12
N SER A 313 0.74 -17.74 22.71
CA SER A 313 1.06 -18.78 21.72
C SER A 313 1.62 -18.19 20.43
N TYR A 314 1.08 -17.04 20.01
CA TYR A 314 1.52 -16.35 18.80
C TYR A 314 2.98 -15.91 18.89
N GLU A 315 3.37 -15.30 20.02
CA GLU A 315 4.72 -14.76 20.27
C GLU A 315 5.80 -15.84 20.21
N VAL A 316 5.53 -17.02 20.80
CA VAL A 316 6.53 -18.09 20.88
C VAL A 316 6.53 -19.02 19.67
N SER A 317 5.41 -19.12 18.93
CA SER A 317 5.19 -20.14 17.89
C SER A 317 6.33 -20.24 16.86
N LYS A 318 6.84 -19.10 16.41
CA LYS A 318 7.87 -19.02 15.36
C LYS A 318 9.23 -19.58 15.77
N ILE A 319 9.63 -19.40 17.04
CA ILE A 319 10.96 -19.75 17.54
C ILE A 319 10.96 -21.02 18.41
N MET A 320 9.78 -21.51 18.77
CA MET A 320 9.60 -22.68 19.63
C MET A 320 10.29 -23.95 19.10
N PRO A 321 10.32 -24.25 17.78
CA PRO A 321 11.07 -25.39 17.24
C PRO A 321 12.56 -25.33 17.56
N GLU A 322 13.19 -24.16 17.39
CA GLU A 322 14.62 -23.97 17.67
C GLU A 322 14.94 -23.96 19.16
N ILE A 323 14.06 -23.38 20.00
CA ILE A 323 14.20 -23.48 21.46
C ILE A 323 14.12 -24.94 21.89
N THR A 324 13.19 -25.72 21.32
CA THR A 324 13.08 -27.16 21.60
C THR A 324 14.34 -27.92 21.20
N LYS A 325 14.93 -27.58 20.05
CA LYS A 325 16.16 -28.20 19.56
C LYS A 325 17.40 -27.87 20.39
N TYR A 326 17.60 -26.60 20.75
CA TYR A 326 18.85 -26.13 21.36
C TYR A 326 18.80 -25.98 22.89
N PHE A 327 17.61 -25.77 23.45
CA PHE A 327 17.35 -25.44 24.86
C PHE A 327 16.12 -26.22 25.40
N PRO A 328 16.16 -27.56 25.38
CA PRO A 328 14.98 -28.39 25.69
C PRO A 328 14.41 -28.18 27.10
N VAL A 329 15.24 -27.81 28.07
CA VAL A 329 14.81 -27.50 29.44
C VAL A 329 13.95 -26.22 29.45
N GLN A 330 14.41 -25.17 28.78
CA GLN A 330 13.68 -23.91 28.63
C GLN A 330 12.42 -24.11 27.80
N ALA A 331 12.46 -24.93 26.74
CA ALA A 331 11.29 -25.30 25.96
C ALA A 331 10.19 -25.92 26.84
N GLN A 332 10.55 -26.84 27.73
CA GLN A 332 9.58 -27.44 28.65
C GLN A 332 9.03 -26.41 29.65
N ALA A 333 9.88 -25.52 30.17
CA ALA A 333 9.45 -24.45 31.08
C ALA A 333 8.46 -23.48 30.40
N ILE A 334 8.71 -23.11 29.14
CA ILE A 334 7.81 -22.29 28.32
C ILE A 334 6.46 -23.00 28.11
N LYS A 335 6.48 -24.28 27.71
CA LYS A 335 5.26 -25.08 27.53
C LYS A 335 4.41 -25.16 28.78
N ASN A 336 5.04 -25.31 29.95
CA ASN A 336 4.34 -25.37 31.22
C ASN A 336 3.63 -24.05 31.59
N LYS A 337 4.11 -22.90 31.09
CA LYS A 337 3.53 -21.59 31.39
C LYS A 337 2.32 -21.23 30.54
N ILE A 338 2.29 -21.68 29.29
CA ILE A 338 1.29 -21.25 28.30
C ILE A 338 -0.12 -21.80 28.65
N GLY A 339 -0.21 -22.87 29.44
CA GLY A 339 -1.51 -23.45 29.83
C GLY A 339 -2.18 -24.21 28.67
N GLN A 340 -3.23 -25.00 28.96
CA GLN A 340 -3.78 -25.95 27.98
C GLN A 340 -4.54 -25.31 26.80
N ALA A 341 -5.29 -24.22 27.04
CA ALA A 341 -6.08 -23.56 26.01
C ALA A 341 -5.18 -22.92 24.95
N GLU A 342 -4.20 -22.13 25.39
CA GLU A 342 -3.17 -21.57 24.52
C GLU A 342 -2.29 -22.66 23.89
N MET A 343 -1.99 -23.77 24.57
CA MET A 343 -1.28 -24.89 23.94
C MET A 343 -2.02 -25.45 22.71
N THR A 344 -3.36 -25.46 22.74
CA THR A 344 -4.17 -25.86 21.59
C THR A 344 -4.04 -24.85 20.45
N THR A 345 -4.09 -23.55 20.76
CA THR A 345 -3.84 -22.46 19.80
C THR A 345 -2.44 -22.57 19.18
N LEU A 346 -1.40 -22.78 19.99
CA LEU A 346 -0.03 -22.96 19.55
C LEU A 346 0.09 -24.13 18.57
N ASN A 347 -0.50 -25.28 18.90
CA ASN A 347 -0.50 -26.44 18.02
C ASN A 347 -1.26 -26.17 16.71
N ASN A 348 -2.41 -25.51 16.77
CA ASN A 348 -3.19 -25.15 15.58
C ASN A 348 -2.42 -24.20 14.65
N LEU A 349 -1.75 -23.18 15.20
CA LEU A 349 -0.91 -22.25 14.44
C LEU A 349 0.25 -22.99 13.76
N MET A 350 0.91 -23.90 14.48
CA MET A 350 1.97 -24.73 13.92
C MET A 350 1.45 -25.68 12.83
N ASN A 351 0.25 -26.24 13.00
CA ASN A 351 -0.38 -27.15 12.03
C ASN A 351 -0.84 -26.43 10.75
N GLY A 352 -1.45 -25.25 10.87
CA GLY A 352 -1.84 -24.45 9.71
C GLY A 352 -0.64 -24.04 8.86
N GLN A 353 0.46 -23.62 9.51
CA GLN A 353 1.74 -23.36 8.84
C GLN A 353 2.26 -24.59 8.10
N ALA A 354 2.18 -25.78 8.71
CA ALA A 354 2.59 -27.02 8.07
C ALA A 354 1.69 -27.40 6.87
N PHE A 355 0.38 -27.18 6.95
CA PHE A 355 -0.56 -27.47 5.86
C PHE A 355 -0.31 -26.56 4.64
N GLN A 356 -0.08 -25.27 4.86
CA GLN A 356 0.25 -24.33 3.77
C GLN A 356 1.51 -24.77 3.01
N ILE A 357 2.55 -25.20 3.74
CA ILE A 357 3.76 -25.79 3.14
C ILE A 357 3.44 -27.11 2.38
N GLU A 358 2.53 -27.94 2.91
CA GLU A 358 2.16 -29.23 2.29
C GLU A 358 1.44 -29.06 0.94
N ILE A 359 0.64 -28.00 0.78
CA ILE A 359 -0.19 -27.77 -0.42
C ILE A 359 0.38 -26.79 -1.44
N GLU A 360 1.55 -26.19 -1.16
CA GLU A 360 2.11 -25.07 -1.93
C GLU A 360 2.14 -25.34 -3.45
N ASP A 361 2.62 -26.53 -3.83
CA ASP A 361 2.82 -26.93 -5.24
C ASP A 361 1.81 -28.01 -5.73
N LYS A 362 0.63 -28.12 -5.10
CA LYS A 362 -0.33 -29.21 -5.39
C LYS A 362 -1.54 -28.76 -6.22
N SER A 363 -2.02 -29.66 -7.07
CA SER A 363 -3.25 -29.43 -7.86
C SER A 363 -4.51 -29.48 -6.99
N ALA A 364 -5.62 -28.93 -7.49
CA ALA A 364 -6.88 -28.89 -6.76
C ALA A 364 -7.38 -30.29 -6.36
N ASP A 365 -7.21 -31.29 -7.22
CA ASP A 365 -7.59 -32.68 -6.93
C ASP A 365 -6.67 -33.32 -5.87
N GLU A 366 -5.37 -33.03 -5.89
CA GLU A 366 -4.43 -33.50 -4.87
C GLU A 366 -4.73 -32.87 -3.51
N ILE A 367 -5.04 -31.57 -3.47
CA ILE A 367 -5.45 -30.87 -2.26
C ILE A 367 -6.73 -31.49 -1.69
N LEU A 368 -7.74 -31.77 -2.53
CA LEU A 368 -8.94 -32.47 -2.10
C LEU A 368 -8.61 -33.82 -1.46
N GLN A 369 -7.75 -34.63 -2.09
CA GLN A 369 -7.34 -35.93 -1.54
C GLN A 369 -6.60 -35.81 -0.22
N ILE A 370 -5.79 -34.76 -0.02
CA ILE A 370 -5.11 -34.50 1.25
C ILE A 370 -6.14 -34.19 2.33
N ILE A 371 -7.06 -33.25 2.07
CA ILE A 371 -8.11 -32.86 3.03
C ILE A 371 -9.01 -34.05 3.36
N GLU A 372 -9.35 -34.88 2.37
CA GLU A 372 -10.16 -36.08 2.56
C GLU A 372 -9.48 -37.16 3.42
N LYS A 373 -8.16 -37.11 3.60
CA LYS A 373 -7.41 -37.99 4.52
C LYS A 373 -7.32 -37.43 5.94
N LYS A 374 -7.62 -36.14 6.15
CA LYS A 374 -7.59 -35.50 7.47
C LYS A 374 -8.87 -35.82 8.27
N PRO A 375 -8.84 -35.69 9.61
CA PRO A 375 -10.01 -35.88 10.46
C PRO A 375 -11.19 -35.02 10.02
N VAL A 376 -12.41 -35.56 10.07
CA VAL A 376 -13.63 -34.88 9.60
C VAL A 376 -13.84 -33.52 10.29
N ALA A 377 -13.45 -33.40 11.57
CA ALA A 377 -13.56 -32.18 12.35
C ALA A 377 -12.70 -31.02 11.80
N GLU A 378 -11.64 -31.32 11.04
CA GLU A 378 -10.69 -30.33 10.51
C GLU A 378 -11.02 -29.94 9.06
N ARG A 379 -11.82 -30.73 8.34
CA ARG A 379 -11.98 -30.58 6.87
C ARG A 379 -12.64 -29.28 6.45
N ASP A 380 -13.65 -28.81 7.17
CA ASP A 380 -14.36 -27.57 6.80
C ASP A 380 -13.40 -26.37 6.82
N GLU A 381 -12.46 -26.32 7.78
CA GLU A 381 -11.45 -25.27 7.86
C GLU A 381 -10.43 -25.42 6.73
N LEU A 382 -9.95 -26.64 6.47
CA LEU A 382 -9.00 -26.90 5.39
C LEU A 382 -9.61 -26.63 3.99
N TYR A 383 -10.90 -26.89 3.79
CA TYR A 383 -11.60 -26.51 2.55
C TYR A 383 -11.70 -25.00 2.41
N ARG A 384 -11.87 -24.26 3.51
CA ARG A 384 -11.87 -22.79 3.49
C ARG A 384 -10.48 -22.24 3.15
N GLU A 385 -9.43 -22.78 3.78
CA GLU A 385 -8.05 -22.43 3.45
C GLU A 385 -7.71 -22.73 1.98
N ALA A 386 -8.11 -23.91 1.48
CA ALA A 386 -7.91 -24.28 0.08
C ALA A 386 -8.72 -23.42 -0.91
N ALA A 387 -9.97 -23.08 -0.58
CA ALA A 387 -10.79 -22.19 -1.39
C ALA A 387 -10.20 -20.77 -1.44
N GLN A 388 -9.72 -20.26 -0.31
CA GLN A 388 -9.04 -18.97 -0.23
C GLN A 388 -7.76 -18.96 -1.06
N LYS A 389 -6.92 -20.00 -0.92
CA LYS A 389 -5.71 -20.14 -1.74
C LYS A 389 -6.04 -20.20 -3.22
N ALA A 390 -6.97 -21.07 -3.64
CA ALA A 390 -7.36 -21.19 -5.04
C ALA A 390 -7.91 -19.88 -5.62
N PHE A 391 -8.69 -19.13 -4.84
CA PHE A 391 -9.18 -17.82 -5.24
C PHE A 391 -8.02 -16.82 -5.42
N THR A 392 -7.09 -16.78 -4.45
CA THR A 392 -5.90 -15.91 -4.50
C THR A 392 -4.93 -16.29 -5.64
N ASP A 393 -4.87 -17.57 -6.00
CA ASP A 393 -4.09 -18.07 -7.14
C ASP A 393 -4.81 -17.82 -8.50
N GLY A 394 -6.01 -17.23 -8.51
CA GLY A 394 -6.80 -16.97 -9.71
C GLY A 394 -7.57 -18.18 -10.25
N ALA A 395 -7.52 -19.34 -9.58
CA ALA A 395 -8.23 -20.56 -9.93
C ALA A 395 -9.69 -20.52 -9.44
N VAL A 396 -10.49 -19.57 -9.93
CA VAL A 396 -11.85 -19.27 -9.44
C VAL A 396 -12.80 -20.48 -9.51
N GLN A 397 -12.67 -21.33 -10.52
CA GLN A 397 -13.48 -22.54 -10.64
C GLN A 397 -13.14 -23.57 -9.55
N ASP A 398 -11.86 -23.72 -9.23
CA ASP A 398 -11.41 -24.59 -8.14
C ASP A 398 -11.81 -24.01 -6.78
N ALA A 399 -11.73 -22.69 -6.62
CA ALA A 399 -12.27 -22.00 -5.43
C ALA A 399 -13.77 -22.33 -5.24
N LYS A 400 -14.60 -22.28 -6.29
CA LYS A 400 -16.01 -22.69 -6.21
C LYS A 400 -16.15 -24.17 -5.84
N LYS A 401 -15.29 -25.04 -6.39
CA LYS A 401 -15.27 -26.48 -6.10
C LYS A 401 -14.98 -26.78 -4.63
N PHE A 402 -13.95 -26.14 -4.04
CA PHE A 402 -13.62 -26.26 -2.62
C PHE A 402 -14.73 -25.67 -1.75
N TYR A 403 -15.19 -24.46 -2.08
CA TYR A 403 -16.24 -23.77 -1.35
C TYR A 403 -17.54 -24.59 -1.29
N GLY A 404 -17.88 -25.29 -2.38
CA GLY A 404 -19.03 -26.19 -2.44
C GLY A 404 -18.95 -27.39 -1.50
N ARG A 405 -17.78 -27.73 -0.97
CA ARG A 405 -17.57 -28.84 -0.01
C ARG A 405 -17.70 -28.43 1.45
N ILE A 406 -17.72 -27.13 1.75
CA ILE A 406 -17.89 -26.59 3.10
C ILE A 406 -19.32 -26.86 3.57
N LYS A 407 -19.47 -27.63 4.66
CA LYS A 407 -20.80 -27.95 5.21
C LYS A 407 -21.33 -26.82 6.08
N THR A 408 -20.46 -26.24 6.91
CA THR A 408 -20.85 -25.20 7.87
C THR A 408 -20.61 -23.82 7.26
N LYS A 409 -21.54 -23.37 6.41
CA LYS A 409 -21.50 -22.02 5.85
C LYS A 409 -22.00 -21.02 6.89
N ARG A 410 -21.19 -19.99 7.15
CA ARG A 410 -21.61 -18.87 8.00
C ARG A 410 -22.51 -17.95 7.19
N GLU A 411 -23.45 -17.27 7.84
CA GLU A 411 -24.43 -16.35 7.22
C GLU A 411 -23.75 -15.21 6.42
N TYR A 412 -22.48 -14.93 6.70
CA TYR A 412 -21.66 -13.89 6.06
C TYR A 412 -20.37 -14.46 5.44
N ASP A 413 -20.47 -15.50 4.63
CA ASP A 413 -19.30 -16.04 3.93
C ASP A 413 -18.93 -15.17 2.72
N TYR A 414 -18.06 -14.19 2.96
CA TYR A 414 -17.61 -13.21 1.96
C TYR A 414 -16.96 -13.88 0.73
N LEU A 415 -16.35 -15.06 0.91
CA LEU A 415 -15.69 -15.80 -0.15
C LEU A 415 -16.66 -16.27 -1.25
N ASP A 416 -17.89 -16.69 -0.91
CA ASP A 416 -18.88 -17.13 -1.92
C ASP A 416 -19.23 -15.99 -2.88
N LYS A 417 -19.42 -14.79 -2.32
CA LYS A 417 -19.73 -13.57 -3.06
C LYS A 417 -18.59 -13.18 -3.99
N GLN A 418 -17.34 -13.26 -3.51
CA GLN A 418 -16.16 -12.98 -4.34
C GLN A 418 -16.05 -13.96 -5.51
N ILE A 419 -16.29 -15.26 -5.26
CA ILE A 419 -16.28 -16.29 -6.30
C ILE A 419 -17.40 -16.02 -7.32
N ASP A 420 -18.63 -15.72 -6.89
CA ASP A 420 -19.77 -15.49 -7.79
C ASP A 420 -19.57 -14.25 -8.69
N THR A 421 -18.91 -13.21 -8.19
CA THR A 421 -18.55 -12.03 -8.99
C THR A 421 -17.46 -12.34 -10.02
N ALA A 422 -16.46 -13.16 -9.67
CA ALA A 422 -15.32 -13.45 -10.54
C ALA A 422 -15.60 -14.55 -11.58
N LEU A 423 -16.56 -15.45 -11.31
CA LEU A 423 -16.83 -16.63 -12.14
C LEU A 423 -17.25 -16.31 -13.59
N PRO A 424 -18.12 -15.33 -13.88
CA PRO A 424 -18.48 -14.99 -15.26
C PRO A 424 -17.28 -14.63 -16.13
N LEU A 425 -16.30 -13.90 -15.56
CA LEU A 425 -15.09 -13.54 -16.30
C LEU A 425 -14.20 -14.75 -16.56
N ALA A 426 -14.01 -15.61 -15.56
CA ALA A 426 -13.23 -16.85 -15.71
C ALA A 426 -13.84 -17.80 -16.75
N LEU A 427 -15.17 -17.83 -16.89
CA LEU A 427 -15.86 -18.59 -17.95
C LEU A 427 -15.71 -17.94 -19.33
N ALA A 428 -15.78 -16.61 -19.40
CA ALA A 428 -15.61 -15.89 -20.65
C ALA A 428 -14.20 -16.06 -21.25
N GLU A 429 -13.16 -16.12 -20.41
CA GLU A 429 -11.78 -16.41 -20.83
C GLU A 429 -11.63 -17.80 -21.47
N LYS A 430 -12.50 -18.75 -21.09
CA LYS A 430 -12.55 -20.09 -21.68
C LYS A 430 -13.45 -20.18 -22.92
N GLY A 431 -14.15 -19.10 -23.28
CA GLY A 431 -15.05 -19.05 -24.44
C GLY A 431 -16.50 -19.46 -24.14
N ASP A 432 -16.86 -19.70 -22.88
CA ASP A 432 -18.19 -20.21 -22.47
C ASP A 432 -19.25 -19.10 -22.37
N LEU A 433 -19.43 -18.32 -23.45
CA LEU A 433 -20.28 -17.13 -23.46
C LEU A 433 -21.78 -17.40 -23.23
N SER A 434 -22.27 -18.62 -23.51
CA SER A 434 -23.67 -19.00 -23.29
C SER A 434 -24.02 -19.07 -21.80
N GLU A 435 -23.14 -19.65 -20.99
CA GLU A 435 -23.31 -19.75 -19.54
C GLU A 435 -23.19 -18.37 -18.89
N VAL A 436 -22.23 -17.57 -19.35
CA VAL A 436 -22.08 -16.16 -18.95
C VAL A 436 -23.37 -15.37 -19.18
N ARG A 437 -24.00 -15.52 -20.37
CA ARG A 437 -25.27 -14.86 -20.69
C ARG A 437 -26.41 -15.30 -19.76
N GLN A 438 -26.46 -16.57 -19.41
CA GLN A 438 -27.45 -17.07 -18.44
C GLN A 438 -27.23 -16.48 -17.05
N MET A 439 -25.97 -16.32 -16.62
CA MET A 439 -25.62 -15.67 -15.34
C MET A 439 -26.03 -14.19 -15.33
N LEU A 440 -25.72 -13.45 -16.40
CA LEU A 440 -26.12 -12.04 -16.56
C LEU A 440 -27.63 -11.83 -16.46
N GLY A 441 -28.42 -12.74 -17.04
CA GLY A 441 -29.89 -12.69 -16.98
C GLY A 441 -30.46 -12.81 -15.56
N LYS A 442 -29.71 -13.37 -14.62
CA LYS A 442 -30.10 -13.53 -13.21
C LYS A 442 -29.76 -12.30 -12.35
N LEU A 443 -28.91 -11.40 -12.84
CA LEU A 443 -28.54 -10.18 -12.11
C LEU A 443 -29.73 -9.22 -12.02
N LYS A 444 -29.90 -8.59 -10.86
CA LYS A 444 -31.07 -7.75 -10.57
C LYS A 444 -30.83 -6.27 -10.87
N SER A 445 -29.59 -5.79 -10.79
CA SER A 445 -29.25 -4.38 -11.00
C SER A 445 -28.76 -4.12 -12.43
N PRO A 446 -29.26 -3.08 -13.12
CA PRO A 446 -28.67 -2.60 -14.37
C PRO A 446 -27.20 -2.23 -14.25
N GLU A 447 -26.78 -1.68 -13.12
CA GLU A 447 -25.38 -1.32 -12.84
C GLU A 447 -24.48 -2.57 -12.80
N GLU A 448 -24.89 -3.63 -12.09
CA GLU A 448 -24.17 -4.92 -12.07
C GLU A 448 -24.04 -5.51 -13.47
N ARG A 449 -25.08 -5.36 -14.30
CA ARG A 449 -25.06 -5.82 -15.70
C ARG A 449 -24.10 -4.98 -16.55
N ILE A 450 -24.11 -3.66 -16.42
CA ILE A 450 -23.18 -2.76 -17.14
C ILE A 450 -21.74 -3.11 -16.79
N GLU A 451 -21.44 -3.27 -15.50
CA GLU A 451 -20.10 -3.61 -15.01
C GLU A 451 -19.60 -4.94 -15.61
N ILE A 452 -20.42 -5.99 -15.54
CA ILE A 452 -20.02 -7.31 -16.07
C ILE A 452 -19.97 -7.31 -17.59
N LEU A 453 -20.93 -6.68 -18.30
CA LEU A 453 -20.89 -6.54 -19.76
C LEU A 453 -19.63 -5.80 -20.23
N THR A 454 -19.24 -4.74 -19.51
CA THR A 454 -18.04 -3.97 -19.83
C THR A 454 -16.78 -4.80 -19.60
N ALA A 455 -16.69 -5.52 -18.48
CA ALA A 455 -15.58 -6.42 -18.20
C ALA A 455 -15.50 -7.60 -19.20
N LEU A 456 -16.64 -8.15 -19.61
CA LEU A 456 -16.71 -9.17 -20.66
C LEU A 456 -16.26 -8.66 -22.01
N ALA A 457 -16.67 -7.44 -22.40
CA ALA A 457 -16.22 -6.83 -23.64
C ALA A 457 -14.69 -6.72 -23.69
N VAL A 458 -14.09 -6.32 -22.57
CA VAL A 458 -12.63 -6.25 -22.38
C VAL A 458 -12.00 -7.64 -22.53
N THR A 459 -12.52 -8.66 -21.84
CA THR A 459 -12.02 -10.05 -21.94
C THR A 459 -12.14 -10.61 -23.36
N VAL A 460 -13.28 -10.43 -24.01
CA VAL A 460 -13.54 -10.93 -25.37
C VAL A 460 -12.68 -10.20 -26.41
N ALA A 461 -12.45 -8.90 -26.23
CA ALA A 461 -11.52 -8.14 -27.05
C ALA A 461 -10.09 -8.69 -26.96
N ASN A 462 -9.66 -9.11 -25.76
CA ASN A 462 -8.35 -9.74 -25.55
C ASN A 462 -8.25 -11.11 -26.21
N GLY A 463 -9.37 -11.85 -26.27
CA GLY A 463 -9.47 -13.09 -27.03
C GLY A 463 -9.45 -12.90 -28.56
N GLY A 464 -9.45 -11.64 -29.04
CA GLY A 464 -9.36 -11.28 -30.45
C GLY A 464 -10.70 -10.97 -31.13
N ASP A 465 -11.83 -11.20 -30.46
CA ASP A 465 -13.16 -10.96 -31.05
C ASP A 465 -13.67 -9.54 -30.76
N LYS A 466 -13.09 -8.58 -31.50
CA LYS A 466 -13.44 -7.16 -31.36
C LYS A 466 -14.90 -6.85 -31.69
N GLN A 467 -15.55 -7.66 -32.54
CA GLN A 467 -16.93 -7.42 -32.93
C GLN A 467 -17.88 -7.80 -31.80
N ILE A 468 -17.71 -8.96 -31.17
CA ILE A 468 -18.50 -9.34 -29.99
C ILE A 468 -18.23 -8.36 -28.85
N ALA A 469 -16.98 -7.96 -28.65
CA ALA A 469 -16.64 -6.96 -27.64
C ALA A 469 -17.35 -5.63 -27.87
N SER A 470 -17.37 -5.11 -29.11
CA SER A 470 -18.11 -3.89 -29.44
C SER A 470 -19.60 -4.03 -29.16
N ASN A 471 -20.21 -5.15 -29.54
CA ASN A 471 -21.64 -5.40 -29.30
C ASN A 471 -21.96 -5.43 -27.80
N LEU A 472 -21.07 -6.01 -26.98
CA LEU A 472 -21.21 -6.02 -25.51
C LEU A 472 -21.13 -4.60 -24.91
N LEU A 473 -20.25 -3.75 -25.44
CA LEU A 473 -20.17 -2.34 -25.01
C LEU A 473 -21.40 -1.54 -25.43
N ASP A 474 -21.92 -1.76 -26.63
CA ASP A 474 -23.14 -1.10 -27.10
C ASP A 474 -24.35 -1.51 -26.26
N GLU A 475 -24.44 -2.80 -25.89
CA GLU A 475 -25.45 -3.31 -24.96
C GLU A 475 -25.32 -2.64 -23.59
N ALA A 476 -24.11 -2.60 -23.01
CA ALA A 476 -23.86 -1.92 -21.74
C ALA A 476 -24.23 -0.43 -21.80
N ARG A 477 -23.88 0.26 -22.89
CA ARG A 477 -24.20 1.67 -23.10
C ARG A 477 -25.70 1.91 -23.22
N SER A 478 -26.44 1.03 -23.88
CA SER A 478 -27.90 1.15 -24.03
C SER A 478 -28.64 1.11 -22.68
N MET A 479 -28.03 0.50 -21.66
CA MET A 479 -28.57 0.46 -20.30
C MET A 479 -28.26 1.73 -19.50
N TYR A 480 -27.36 2.59 -19.97
CA TYR A 480 -26.99 3.82 -19.28
C TYR A 480 -28.02 4.93 -19.53
N THR A 481 -28.67 5.41 -18.46
CA THR A 481 -29.76 6.41 -18.56
C THR A 481 -29.29 7.86 -18.49
N GLY A 482 -27.99 8.15 -18.62
CA GLY A 482 -27.48 9.52 -18.66
C GLY A 482 -27.45 10.29 -17.34
N LYS A 483 -27.81 9.67 -16.20
CA LYS A 483 -27.85 10.33 -14.89
C LYS A 483 -26.88 9.68 -13.93
N MET A 484 -25.79 10.36 -13.61
CA MET A 484 -24.86 10.01 -12.53
C MET A 484 -25.48 10.33 -11.17
N LYS A 485 -26.34 9.45 -10.64
CA LYS A 485 -27.03 9.75 -9.36
C LYS A 485 -26.17 9.46 -8.13
N ASN A 486 -25.15 8.63 -8.29
CA ASN A 486 -24.30 8.16 -7.21
C ASN A 486 -22.92 7.74 -7.73
N ARG A 487 -21.99 7.44 -6.83
CA ARG A 487 -20.62 6.99 -7.15
C ARG A 487 -20.59 5.71 -7.99
N LYS A 488 -21.56 4.80 -7.83
CA LYS A 488 -21.62 3.57 -8.64
C LYS A 488 -21.87 3.91 -10.11
N ASN A 489 -22.75 4.87 -10.39
CA ASN A 489 -22.96 5.34 -11.76
C ASN A 489 -21.69 5.98 -12.35
N LEU A 490 -20.96 6.79 -11.58
CA LEU A 490 -19.68 7.36 -12.00
C LEU A 490 -18.65 6.27 -12.35
N ALA A 491 -18.48 5.27 -11.48
CA ALA A 491 -17.56 4.17 -11.70
C ALA A 491 -17.91 3.38 -12.98
N SER A 492 -19.19 3.03 -13.17
CA SER A 492 -19.65 2.34 -14.38
C SER A 492 -19.39 3.14 -15.67
N ILE A 493 -19.55 4.47 -15.62
CA ILE A 493 -19.28 5.38 -16.75
C ILE A 493 -17.79 5.38 -17.09
N LEU A 494 -16.92 5.57 -16.10
CA LEU A 494 -15.49 5.60 -16.35
C LEU A 494 -14.97 4.25 -16.85
N GLN A 495 -15.51 3.14 -16.33
CA GLN A 495 -15.20 1.80 -16.82
C GLN A 495 -15.66 1.61 -18.29
N LEU A 496 -16.87 2.07 -18.62
CA LEU A 496 -17.39 2.01 -19.99
C LEU A 496 -16.56 2.88 -20.95
N ALA A 497 -16.17 4.07 -20.51
CA ALA A 497 -15.27 4.96 -21.25
C ALA A 497 -13.91 4.27 -21.48
N GLN A 498 -13.32 3.69 -20.44
CA GLN A 498 -12.06 2.96 -20.52
C GLN A 498 -12.10 1.82 -21.53
N ALA A 499 -13.14 0.97 -21.47
CA ALA A 499 -13.30 -0.12 -22.42
C ALA A 499 -13.54 0.40 -23.85
N SER A 500 -14.32 1.48 -23.98
CA SER A 500 -14.55 2.15 -25.27
C SER A 500 -13.27 2.79 -25.82
N ALA A 501 -12.36 3.29 -24.99
CA ALA A 501 -11.12 3.94 -25.45
C ALA A 501 -10.20 2.98 -26.23
N VAL A 502 -10.29 1.68 -25.97
CA VAL A 502 -9.53 0.65 -26.69
C VAL A 502 -10.19 0.32 -28.03
N LEU A 503 -11.51 0.12 -28.03
CA LEU A 503 -12.26 -0.43 -29.17
C LEU A 503 -12.85 0.64 -30.09
N SER A 504 -13.22 1.80 -29.55
CA SER A 504 -13.90 2.90 -30.23
C SER A 504 -13.60 4.24 -29.52
N PRO A 505 -12.37 4.79 -29.69
CA PRO A 505 -11.94 6.00 -28.98
C PRO A 505 -12.90 7.19 -29.14
N ASP A 506 -13.47 7.40 -30.33
CA ASP A 506 -14.45 8.46 -30.57
C ASP A 506 -15.67 8.37 -29.66
N GLN A 507 -16.16 7.15 -29.41
CA GLN A 507 -17.27 6.94 -28.50
C GLN A 507 -16.87 7.24 -27.06
N SER A 508 -15.65 6.88 -26.65
CA SER A 508 -15.12 7.26 -25.34
C SER A 508 -15.02 8.78 -25.19
N PHE A 509 -14.48 9.48 -26.20
CA PHE A 509 -14.41 10.94 -26.19
C PHE A 509 -15.79 11.58 -26.09
N SER A 510 -16.72 11.23 -26.99
CA SER A 510 -18.08 11.77 -26.97
C SER A 510 -18.79 11.51 -25.64
N PHE A 511 -18.54 10.35 -25.03
CA PHE A 511 -19.10 10.00 -23.74
C PHE A 511 -18.53 10.87 -22.61
N LEU A 512 -17.22 11.08 -22.54
CA LEU A 512 -16.60 11.96 -21.55
C LEU A 512 -16.99 13.44 -21.77
N GLU A 513 -17.01 13.89 -23.01
CA GLU A 513 -17.41 15.25 -23.40
C GLU A 513 -18.85 15.56 -22.97
N ALA A 514 -19.77 14.62 -23.12
CA ALA A 514 -21.17 14.79 -22.72
C ALA A 514 -21.36 14.90 -21.20
N ASN A 515 -20.39 14.44 -20.41
CA ASN A 515 -20.49 14.37 -18.95
C ASN A 515 -19.61 15.40 -18.22
N ILE A 516 -18.78 16.18 -18.93
CA ILE A 516 -17.81 17.10 -18.31
C ILE A 516 -18.46 18.20 -17.45
N ASN A 517 -19.59 18.75 -17.90
CA ASN A 517 -20.33 19.76 -17.14
C ASN A 517 -20.86 19.18 -15.83
N TYR A 518 -21.30 17.91 -15.86
CA TYR A 518 -21.75 17.24 -14.66
C TYR A 518 -20.60 16.98 -13.67
N PHE A 519 -19.40 16.65 -14.16
CA PHE A 519 -18.21 16.56 -13.30
C PHE A 519 -17.90 17.91 -12.65
N ASN A 520 -17.97 19.01 -13.40
CA ASN A 520 -17.81 20.36 -12.84
C ASN A 520 -18.87 20.66 -11.77
N ASP A 521 -20.14 20.32 -12.01
CA ASP A 521 -21.22 20.52 -11.04
C ASP A 521 -20.98 19.73 -9.73
N ILE A 522 -20.51 18.47 -9.82
CA ILE A 522 -20.16 17.68 -8.64
C ILE A 522 -18.99 18.32 -7.89
N ILE A 523 -17.92 18.71 -8.59
CA ILE A 523 -16.73 19.31 -7.97
C ILE A 523 -17.12 20.60 -7.24
N SER A 524 -17.92 21.46 -7.88
CA SER A 524 -18.42 22.69 -7.27
C SER A 524 -19.31 22.41 -6.05
N ALA A 525 -20.19 21.41 -6.11
CA ALA A 525 -21.01 21.02 -4.97
C ALA A 525 -20.15 20.46 -3.81
N ALA A 526 -19.12 19.67 -4.12
CA ALA A 526 -18.19 19.12 -3.14
C ALA A 526 -17.38 20.23 -2.43
N ILE A 527 -16.91 21.23 -3.19
CA ILE A 527 -16.25 22.42 -2.65
C ILE A 527 -17.17 23.15 -1.67
N LEU A 528 -18.39 23.48 -2.08
CA LEU A 528 -19.35 24.20 -1.25
C LEU A 528 -19.67 23.44 0.05
N LEU A 529 -19.83 22.12 -0.01
CA LEU A 529 -20.02 21.30 1.18
C LEU A 529 -18.76 21.25 2.05
N SER A 530 -17.58 21.21 1.45
CA SER A 530 -16.33 21.22 2.22
C SER A 530 -16.13 22.53 2.98
N GLU A 531 -16.36 23.67 2.33
CA GLU A 531 -16.26 24.99 2.96
C GLU A 531 -17.28 25.14 4.07
N PHE A 532 -18.52 24.66 3.87
CA PHE A 532 -19.55 24.67 4.92
C PHE A 532 -19.15 23.88 6.17
N ASN A 533 -18.40 22.78 6.01
CA ASN A 533 -17.99 21.92 7.12
C ASN A 533 -16.57 22.17 7.61
N ASP A 534 -15.87 23.18 7.07
CA ASP A 534 -14.48 23.50 7.39
C ASP A 534 -13.53 22.29 7.31
N TYR A 535 -13.66 21.48 6.25
CA TYR A 535 -12.77 20.33 6.02
C TYR A 535 -11.37 20.74 5.51
N GLY A 536 -11.13 22.03 5.26
CA GLY A 536 -9.84 22.55 4.80
C GLY A 536 -9.47 22.19 3.35
N THR A 537 -10.37 21.61 2.57
CA THR A 537 -10.12 21.23 1.15
C THR A 537 -9.86 22.45 0.25
N VAL A 538 -10.43 23.61 0.58
CA VAL A 538 -10.16 24.89 -0.08
C VAL A 538 -9.55 25.84 0.92
N LYS A 539 -8.47 26.52 0.52
CA LYS A 539 -7.81 27.55 1.32
C LYS A 539 -7.40 28.69 0.39
N ASP A 540 -7.64 29.93 0.79
CA ASP A 540 -7.32 31.12 -0.02
C ASP A 540 -7.88 31.06 -1.46
N ASP A 541 -9.12 30.55 -1.61
CA ASP A 541 -9.79 30.27 -2.89
C ASP A 541 -9.07 29.26 -3.80
N GLU A 542 -8.09 28.53 -3.28
CA GLU A 542 -7.41 27.45 -3.98
C GLU A 542 -7.80 26.08 -3.41
N LEU A 543 -8.10 25.15 -4.31
CA LEU A 543 -8.32 23.75 -3.96
C LEU A 543 -6.96 23.11 -3.67
N ARG A 544 -6.83 22.40 -2.54
CA ARG A 544 -5.56 21.73 -2.22
C ARG A 544 -5.28 20.58 -3.21
N LEU A 545 -4.10 20.57 -3.82
CA LEU A 545 -3.71 19.58 -4.84
C LEU A 545 -3.71 18.16 -4.31
N ASP A 546 -3.28 17.93 -3.07
CA ASP A 546 -3.32 16.63 -2.40
C ASP A 546 -4.74 16.05 -2.36
N THR A 547 -5.74 16.91 -2.15
CA THR A 547 -7.15 16.52 -2.11
C THR A 547 -7.66 16.21 -3.51
N VAL A 548 -7.28 17.01 -4.51
CA VAL A 548 -7.62 16.73 -5.92
C VAL A 548 -7.03 15.38 -6.35
N GLU A 549 -5.80 15.13 -5.96
CA GLU A 549 -5.08 13.89 -6.27
C GLU A 549 -5.75 12.68 -5.63
N ALA A 550 -5.98 12.74 -4.33
CA ALA A 550 -6.66 11.67 -3.59
C ALA A 550 -8.06 11.37 -4.18
N GLU A 551 -8.86 12.40 -4.48
CA GLU A 551 -10.19 12.20 -5.06
C GLU A 551 -10.14 11.74 -6.52
N SER A 552 -9.12 12.15 -7.30
CA SER A 552 -8.89 11.65 -8.66
C SER A 552 -8.66 10.14 -8.62
N TYR A 553 -7.71 9.67 -7.82
CA TYR A 553 -7.42 8.23 -7.68
C TYR A 553 -8.60 7.43 -7.11
N ARG A 554 -9.33 8.00 -6.14
CA ARG A 554 -10.49 7.34 -5.52
C ARG A 554 -11.66 7.18 -6.48
N ASN A 555 -11.95 8.19 -7.28
CA ASN A 555 -13.17 8.24 -8.10
C ASN A 555 -12.94 7.88 -9.57
N ALA A 556 -11.71 7.90 -10.06
CA ALA A 556 -11.34 7.50 -11.40
C ALA A 556 -10.29 6.38 -11.40
N PRO A 557 -10.64 5.18 -10.93
CA PRO A 557 -9.70 4.07 -10.94
C PRO A 557 -9.33 3.67 -12.37
N LYS A 558 -8.06 3.29 -12.57
CA LYS A 558 -7.49 2.94 -13.88
C LYS A 558 -7.48 4.11 -14.88
N ALA A 559 -7.45 5.36 -14.39
CA ALA A 559 -7.41 6.54 -15.21
C ALA A 559 -6.16 6.59 -16.09
N VAL A 560 -5.02 6.06 -15.62
CA VAL A 560 -3.76 6.06 -16.39
C VAL A 560 -3.96 5.35 -17.74
N GLN A 561 -4.56 4.16 -17.72
CA GLN A 561 -4.79 3.40 -18.95
C GLN A 561 -5.81 4.08 -19.88
N LEU A 562 -6.87 4.68 -19.33
CA LEU A 562 -7.83 5.48 -20.09
C LEU A 562 -7.13 6.65 -20.79
N ILE A 563 -6.33 7.42 -20.05
CA ILE A 563 -5.58 8.57 -20.55
C ILE A 563 -4.59 8.12 -21.64
N LYS A 564 -3.81 7.06 -21.42
CA LYS A 564 -2.91 6.49 -22.44
C LYS A 564 -3.65 6.19 -23.75
N ASN A 565 -4.79 5.52 -23.67
CA ASN A 565 -5.56 5.11 -24.84
C ASN A 565 -6.16 6.30 -25.60
N LEU A 566 -6.69 7.30 -24.86
CA LEU A 566 -7.21 8.53 -25.45
C LEU A 566 -6.10 9.38 -26.05
N SER A 567 -4.99 9.59 -25.33
CA SER A 567 -3.85 10.35 -25.84
C SER A 567 -3.24 9.70 -27.08
N ALA A 568 -3.19 8.38 -27.13
CA ALA A 568 -2.72 7.65 -28.30
C ALA A 568 -3.70 7.70 -29.49
N ALA A 569 -4.99 7.90 -29.23
CA ALA A 569 -5.99 8.10 -30.28
C ALA A 569 -6.00 9.55 -30.79
N ASP A 570 -6.02 10.52 -29.88
CA ASP A 570 -5.97 11.96 -30.17
C ASP A 570 -5.49 12.73 -28.94
N PHE A 571 -4.19 13.06 -28.92
CA PHE A 571 -3.57 13.82 -27.83
C PHE A 571 -4.21 15.20 -27.65
N ALA A 572 -4.49 15.91 -28.75
CA ALA A 572 -5.01 17.27 -28.69
C ALA A 572 -6.44 17.29 -28.13
N ARG A 573 -7.29 16.34 -28.54
CA ARG A 573 -8.64 16.19 -27.98
C ARG A 573 -8.62 15.75 -26.52
N THR A 574 -7.64 14.94 -26.12
CA THR A 574 -7.45 14.55 -24.71
C THR A 574 -7.10 15.77 -23.84
N VAL A 575 -6.16 16.60 -24.26
CA VAL A 575 -5.85 17.87 -23.57
C VAL A 575 -7.07 18.80 -23.59
N GLY A 576 -7.73 18.96 -24.74
CA GLY A 576 -8.92 19.81 -24.87
C GLY A 576 -10.12 19.36 -24.04
N LEU A 577 -10.21 18.07 -23.71
CA LEU A 577 -11.19 17.54 -22.75
C LEU A 577 -10.91 18.06 -21.34
N ILE A 578 -9.65 18.04 -20.92
CA ILE A 578 -9.21 18.46 -19.59
C ILE A 578 -9.33 19.98 -19.41
N GLU A 579 -9.08 20.75 -20.46
CA GLU A 579 -9.24 22.21 -20.42
C GLU A 579 -10.68 22.67 -20.11
N LYS A 580 -11.67 21.77 -20.23
CA LYS A 580 -13.07 22.07 -19.88
C LYS A 580 -13.37 21.96 -18.38
N PHE A 581 -12.44 21.47 -17.55
CA PHE A 581 -12.62 21.54 -16.10
C PHE A 581 -12.59 22.99 -15.62
N SER A 582 -13.49 23.36 -14.71
CA SER A 582 -13.65 24.76 -14.29
C SER A 582 -12.52 25.25 -13.37
N ARG A 583 -12.02 24.39 -12.49
CA ARG A 583 -10.97 24.70 -11.48
C ARG A 583 -9.56 24.55 -12.07
N SER A 584 -8.68 25.52 -11.82
CA SER A 584 -7.30 25.53 -12.33
C SER A 584 -6.47 24.37 -11.77
N GLU A 585 -6.70 24.01 -10.51
CA GLU A 585 -6.00 22.92 -9.81
C GLU A 585 -6.35 21.56 -10.40
N VAL A 586 -7.64 21.38 -10.76
CA VAL A 586 -8.12 20.18 -11.47
C VAL A 586 -7.51 20.10 -12.87
N ARG A 587 -7.42 21.23 -13.60
CA ARG A 587 -6.75 21.27 -14.91
C ARG A 587 -5.26 20.99 -14.81
N PHE A 588 -4.57 21.55 -13.80
CA PHE A 588 -3.16 21.30 -13.54
C PHE A 588 -2.91 19.82 -13.30
N LEU A 589 -3.60 19.24 -12.32
CA LEU A 589 -3.41 17.83 -11.98
C LEU A 589 -3.78 16.92 -13.15
N SER A 590 -4.87 17.19 -13.86
CA SER A 590 -5.27 16.35 -15.00
C SER A 590 -4.23 16.36 -16.13
N ARG A 591 -3.57 17.50 -16.38
CA ARG A 591 -2.44 17.57 -17.32
C ARG A 591 -1.19 16.86 -16.79
N TYR A 592 -0.93 16.98 -15.50
CA TYR A 592 0.09 16.18 -14.83
C TYR A 592 -0.16 14.68 -15.03
N ARG A 593 -1.40 14.21 -14.81
CA ARG A 593 -1.79 12.79 -15.04
C ARG A 593 -1.63 12.35 -16.49
N ILE A 594 -1.79 13.24 -17.49
CA ILE A 594 -1.41 12.93 -18.88
C ILE A 594 0.10 12.73 -19.00
N ALA A 595 0.90 13.66 -18.46
CA ALA A 595 2.35 13.56 -18.52
C ALA A 595 2.84 12.29 -17.81
N GLU A 596 2.37 12.03 -16.59
CA GLU A 596 2.62 10.83 -15.81
C GLU A 596 2.27 9.57 -16.61
N ALA A 597 1.04 9.48 -17.13
CA ALA A 597 0.59 8.34 -17.90
C ALA A 597 1.43 8.06 -19.16
N LEU A 598 2.09 9.07 -19.75
CA LEU A 598 2.87 8.91 -20.98
C LEU A 598 4.38 8.82 -20.75
N LEU A 599 4.88 9.31 -19.62
CA LEU A 599 6.30 9.42 -19.31
C LEU A 599 6.77 8.45 -18.23
N ASP A 600 5.94 8.18 -17.21
CA ASP A 600 6.28 7.24 -16.15
C ASP A 600 5.90 5.80 -16.55
N PRO A 601 6.88 4.89 -16.72
CA PRO A 601 6.60 3.49 -17.02
C PRO A 601 5.81 2.78 -15.91
N ASN A 602 5.90 3.27 -14.67
CA ASN A 602 5.27 2.66 -13.49
C ASN A 602 3.92 3.29 -13.13
N ALA A 603 3.41 4.26 -13.91
CA ALA A 603 2.20 5.03 -13.58
C ALA A 603 0.97 4.16 -13.26
N GLU A 604 0.77 3.05 -13.98
CA GLU A 604 -0.35 2.13 -13.72
C GLU A 604 -0.19 1.35 -12.41
N GLU A 605 1.05 0.97 -12.08
CA GLU A 605 1.37 0.29 -10.83
C GLU A 605 1.23 1.25 -9.64
N ASN A 606 1.72 2.48 -9.78
CA ASN A 606 1.56 3.55 -8.81
C ASN A 606 0.08 3.83 -8.51
N GLU A 607 -0.74 3.95 -9.56
CA GLU A 607 -2.19 4.12 -9.43
C GLU A 607 -2.86 2.95 -8.68
N LYS A 608 -2.44 1.72 -8.96
CA LYS A 608 -2.96 0.52 -8.28
C LYS A 608 -2.55 0.48 -6.80
N ASN A 609 -1.30 0.80 -6.50
CA ASN A 609 -0.77 0.82 -5.14
C ASN A 609 -1.50 1.88 -4.29
N PHE A 610 -1.70 3.07 -4.84
CA PHE A 610 -2.44 4.14 -4.17
C PHE A 610 -3.89 3.73 -3.85
N GLN A 611 -4.59 3.11 -4.80
CA GLN A 611 -5.96 2.62 -4.57
C GLN A 611 -6.03 1.54 -3.49
N SER A 612 -5.03 0.67 -3.42
CA SER A 612 -4.96 -0.38 -2.40
C SER A 612 -4.84 0.22 -1.00
N ASN A 613 -3.98 1.23 -0.84
CA ASN A 613 -3.78 1.92 0.43
C ASN A 613 -5.04 2.66 0.92
N ILE A 614 -5.78 3.32 0.00
CA ILE A 614 -7.06 3.96 0.37
C ILE A 614 -8.07 2.94 0.92
N SER A 615 -8.05 1.70 0.44
CA SER A 615 -9.02 0.68 0.84
C SER A 615 -8.75 0.12 2.25
N GLU A 616 -7.52 0.20 2.75
CA GLU A 616 -7.13 -0.26 4.09
C GLU A 616 -7.51 0.75 5.17
N GLU A 617 -7.36 2.06 4.93
CA GLU A 617 -7.79 3.12 5.88
C GLU A 617 -9.29 3.09 6.18
N GLN A 618 -10.12 2.50 5.31
CA GLN A 618 -11.56 2.35 5.53
C GLN A 618 -11.92 1.26 6.56
N TYR A 619 -10.97 0.42 6.99
CA TYR A 619 -11.20 -0.62 8.01
C TYR A 619 -10.82 -0.18 9.43
N ASP A 620 -10.12 0.95 9.60
CA ASP A 620 -9.59 1.42 10.89
C ASP A 620 -10.40 2.57 11.53
N HIS A 621 -11.55 2.96 10.96
CA HIS A 621 -12.46 3.99 11.49
C HIS A 621 -13.93 3.55 11.42
#